data_AF-A0A167HLE3-F1
#
_entry.id   AF-A0A167HLE3-F1
#
_cell.length_a   1.000
_cell.length_b   1.000
_cell.length_c   1.000
_cell.angle_alpha   90.00
_cell.angle_beta   90.00
_cell.angle_gamma   90.00
#
_symmetry.space_group_name_H-M   'P 1'
#
loop_
_entity.id
_entity.type
_entity.pdbx_description
1 polymer ?
#
loop_
_entity_poly.entity_id
_entity_poly.type
_entity_poly.pdbx_seq_one_letter_code
_entity_poly.pdbx_strand_id
1 'polypeptide(L)'
;MQKKTIKTEEIKKMSVTQANAAYGEPFETDRFNMKGGVVEFRMELYELFDENEDVDLFEATWSKDEDTNITVWYKESNNEWLPVHTMEWEKGLEF
;
A
#
# COMPACT_ATOMS: atom_id res chain seq x y z
N MET A 1 -10.79 -7.42 21.05
CA MET A 1 -11.28 -6.74 19.83
C MET A 1 -11.24 -7.77 18.72
N GLN A 2 -12.35 -8.06 18.03
CA GLN A 2 -12.29 -8.83 16.79
C GLN A 2 -11.48 -7.99 15.79
N LYS A 3 -10.35 -8.51 15.31
CA LYS A 3 -9.66 -7.92 14.15
C LYS A 3 -10.63 -8.03 12.97
N LYS A 4 -11.08 -6.90 12.43
CA LYS A 4 -11.87 -6.90 11.21
C LYS A 4 -10.95 -7.38 10.08
N THR A 5 -11.35 -8.44 9.39
CA THR A 5 -10.69 -8.86 8.15
C THR A 5 -10.78 -7.72 7.12
N ILE A 6 -9.64 -7.34 6.55
CA ILE A 6 -9.59 -6.32 5.51
C ILE A 6 -10.11 -6.91 4.20
N LYS A 7 -10.95 -6.14 3.51
CA LYS A 7 -11.48 -6.53 2.20
C LYS A 7 -10.74 -5.77 1.11
N THR A 8 -10.02 -6.48 0.27
CA THR A 8 -9.16 -5.94 -0.79
C THR A 8 -9.94 -5.05 -1.77
N GLU A 9 -11.15 -5.48 -2.16
CA GLU A 9 -12.03 -4.73 -3.06
C GLU A 9 -12.51 -3.38 -2.51
N GLU A 10 -12.48 -3.23 -1.18
CA GLU A 10 -12.82 -1.99 -0.48
C GLU A 10 -11.58 -1.10 -0.36
N ILE A 11 -10.50 -1.62 0.23
CA ILE A 11 -9.30 -0.81 0.54
C ILE A 11 -8.60 -0.25 -0.71
N LYS A 12 -8.65 -0.96 -1.85
CA LYS A 12 -8.07 -0.50 -3.12
C LYS A 12 -8.74 0.76 -3.71
N LYS A 13 -9.83 1.23 -3.08
CA LYS A 13 -10.59 2.44 -3.47
C LYS A 13 -10.60 3.51 -2.38
N MET A 14 -9.99 3.23 -1.23
CA MET A 14 -9.99 4.12 -0.06
C MET A 14 -8.75 4.97 -0.05
N SER A 15 -8.89 6.26 0.27
CA SER A 15 -7.74 7.06 0.68
C SER A 15 -7.10 6.49 1.96
N VAL A 16 -5.85 6.86 2.26
CA VAL A 16 -5.20 6.41 3.51
C VAL A 16 -6.04 6.74 4.74
N THR A 17 -6.64 7.94 4.78
CA THR A 17 -7.50 8.39 5.88
C THR A 17 -8.74 7.50 6.02
N GLN A 18 -9.36 7.11 4.90
CA GLN A 18 -10.51 6.21 4.90
C GLN A 18 -10.13 4.80 5.33
N ALA A 19 -8.99 4.28 4.86
CA ALA A 19 -8.48 2.97 5.25
C ALA A 19 -8.16 2.92 6.76
N ASN A 20 -7.50 3.95 7.29
CA ASN A 20 -7.21 4.08 8.71
C ASN A 20 -8.49 4.12 9.56
N ALA A 21 -9.49 4.88 9.12
CA ALA A 21 -10.79 4.95 9.82
C ALA A 21 -11.54 3.60 9.80
N ALA A 22 -11.39 2.81 8.72
CA ALA A 22 -12.10 1.53 8.55
C ALA A 22 -11.41 0.35 9.27
N TYR A 23 -10.08 0.30 9.19
CA TYR A 23 -9.27 -0.87 9.55
C TYR A 23 -8.22 -0.61 10.64
N GLY A 24 -8.06 0.64 11.08
CA GLY A 24 -7.00 1.07 11.99
C GLY A 24 -5.73 1.46 11.25
N GLU A 25 -4.73 1.92 12.00
CA GLU A 25 -3.44 2.34 11.43
C GLU A 25 -2.68 1.14 10.82
N PRO A 26 -1.94 1.34 9.72
CA PRO A 26 -1.02 0.33 9.20
C PRO A 26 0.06 0.02 10.24
N PHE A 27 0.55 -1.22 10.25
CA PHE A 27 1.63 -1.62 11.16
C PHE A 27 3.02 -1.22 10.62
N GLU A 28 3.10 -0.95 9.31
CA GLU A 28 4.32 -0.54 8.62
C GLU A 28 3.98 0.47 7.53
N THR A 29 4.86 1.46 7.37
CA THR A 29 4.71 2.53 6.38
C THR A 29 6.07 2.97 5.88
N ASP A 30 6.12 3.40 4.63
CA ASP A 30 7.31 4.02 4.04
C ASP A 30 6.92 5.14 3.07
N ARG A 31 7.89 5.99 2.74
CA ARG A 31 7.79 6.99 1.67
C ARG A 31 9.01 6.90 0.78
N PHE A 32 8.78 6.77 -0.51
CA PHE A 32 9.86 6.68 -1.49
C PHE A 32 9.45 7.37 -2.78
N ASN A 33 10.45 7.65 -3.61
CA ASN A 33 10.27 8.18 -4.95
C ASN A 33 10.57 7.09 -5.98
N MET A 34 9.82 7.00 -7.07
CA MET A 34 10.07 6.05 -8.15
C MET A 34 11.41 6.30 -8.86
N LYS A 35 11.89 7.55 -8.84
CA LYS A 35 13.12 7.97 -9.51
C LYS A 35 14.35 7.31 -8.90
N GLY A 36 15.11 6.61 -9.75
CA GLY A 36 16.30 5.87 -9.31
C GLY A 36 15.99 4.40 -8.97
N GLY A 37 14.76 3.98 -9.22
CA GLY A 37 14.30 2.61 -9.12
C GLY A 37 13.86 2.19 -7.72
N VAL A 38 13.24 1.02 -7.65
CA VAL A 38 12.64 0.48 -6.43
C VAL A 38 13.13 -0.94 -6.14
N VAL A 39 12.97 -1.39 -4.90
CA VAL A 39 13.30 -2.76 -4.48
C VAL A 39 12.36 -3.80 -5.10
N GLU A 40 12.74 -5.08 -5.08
CA GLU A 40 12.00 -6.19 -5.72
C GLU A 40 10.51 -6.22 -5.34
N PHE A 41 10.21 -6.02 -4.06
CA PHE A 41 8.84 -5.97 -3.52
C PHE A 41 7.94 -4.91 -4.18
N ARG A 42 8.53 -3.87 -4.79
CA ARG A 42 7.84 -2.74 -5.40
C ARG A 42 7.83 -2.80 -6.94
N MET A 43 8.40 -3.84 -7.55
CA MET A 43 8.56 -3.90 -9.01
C MET A 43 7.24 -3.86 -9.78
N GLU A 44 6.13 -4.33 -9.21
CA GLU A 44 4.80 -4.22 -9.85
C GLU A 44 4.39 -2.77 -10.11
N LEU A 45 4.95 -1.80 -9.39
CA LEU A 45 4.68 -0.38 -9.62
C LEU A 45 5.21 0.11 -10.98
N TYR A 46 6.15 -0.61 -11.60
CA TYR A 46 6.61 -0.30 -12.96
C TYR A 46 5.56 -0.54 -14.05
N GLU A 47 4.45 -1.22 -13.73
CA GLU A 47 3.29 -1.28 -14.62
C GLU A 47 2.55 0.06 -14.70
N LEU A 48 2.76 0.95 -13.72
CA LEU A 48 2.05 2.23 -13.57
C LEU A 48 2.94 3.45 -13.73
N PHE A 49 4.22 3.36 -13.38
CA PHE A 49 5.17 4.49 -13.37
C PHE A 49 6.53 4.07 -13.93
N ASP A 50 7.16 4.91 -14.76
CA ASP A 50 8.54 4.67 -15.21
C ASP A 50 9.57 4.95 -14.11
N GLU A 51 10.70 4.25 -14.10
CA GLU A 51 11.78 4.40 -13.11
C GLU A 51 12.47 5.78 -13.12
N ASN A 52 12.24 6.58 -14.16
CA ASN A 52 12.75 7.93 -14.29
C ASN A 52 11.71 9.00 -13.89
N GLU A 53 10.46 8.60 -13.60
CA GLU A 53 9.42 9.50 -13.16
C GLU A 53 9.66 9.98 -11.72
N ASP A 54 9.57 11.29 -11.53
CA ASP A 54 9.64 11.93 -10.21
C ASP A 54 8.27 11.85 -9.54
N VAL A 55 7.98 10.69 -8.94
CA VAL A 55 6.71 10.37 -8.29
C VAL A 55 6.97 9.88 -6.88
N ASP A 56 6.54 10.67 -5.90
CA ASP A 56 6.52 10.26 -4.50
C ASP A 56 5.29 9.39 -4.21
N LEU A 57 5.55 8.25 -3.56
CA LEU A 57 4.54 7.31 -3.12
C LEU A 57 4.60 7.12 -1.61
N PHE A 58 3.42 6.94 -1.01
CA PHE A 58 3.27 6.51 0.37
C PHE A 58 2.87 5.05 0.38
N GLU A 59 3.66 4.22 1.05
CA GLU A 59 3.42 2.79 1.23
C GLU A 59 2.84 2.57 2.62
N ALA A 60 1.78 1.76 2.72
CA ALA A 60 1.22 1.36 3.99
C ALA A 60 0.77 -0.09 3.96
N THR A 61 1.11 -0.82 5.02
CA THR A 61 0.84 -2.24 5.16
C THR A 61 -0.02 -2.52 6.39
N TRP A 62 -1.09 -3.29 6.18
CA TRP A 62 -1.97 -3.78 7.24
C TRP A 62 -1.94 -5.29 7.32
N SER A 63 -2.21 -5.82 8.51
CA SER A 63 -2.51 -7.24 8.70
C SER A 63 -3.94 -7.48 8.24
N LYS A 64 -4.10 -8.08 7.05
CA LYS A 64 -5.42 -8.30 6.44
C LYS A 64 -6.23 -9.35 7.18
N ASP A 65 -5.63 -10.50 7.46
CA ASP A 65 -6.21 -11.59 8.25
C ASP A 65 -5.12 -12.30 9.06
N GLU A 66 -5.30 -13.57 9.43
CA GLU A 66 -4.31 -14.33 10.20
C GLU A 66 -3.08 -14.67 9.37
N ASP A 67 -3.26 -14.94 8.08
CA ASP A 67 -2.25 -15.52 7.20
C ASP A 67 -1.69 -14.52 6.19
N THR A 68 -2.40 -13.41 5.92
CA THR A 68 -2.02 -12.45 4.89
C THR A 68 -1.86 -11.02 5.41
N ASN A 69 -0.96 -10.31 4.77
CA ASN A 69 -0.82 -8.86 4.82
C ASN A 69 -1.31 -8.25 3.51
N ILE A 70 -1.65 -6.97 3.57
CA ILE A 70 -1.99 -6.17 2.40
C ILE A 70 -1.20 -4.86 2.44
N THR A 71 -0.46 -4.61 1.37
CA THR A 71 0.23 -3.34 1.14
C THR A 71 -0.54 -2.54 0.11
N VAL A 72 -0.74 -1.25 0.39
CA VAL A 72 -1.34 -0.29 -0.52
C VAL A 72 -0.35 0.83 -0.76
N TRP A 73 -0.11 1.15 -2.02
CA TRP A 73 0.65 2.32 -2.42
C TRP A 73 -0.30 3.44 -2.78
N TYR A 74 0.01 4.63 -2.28
CA TYR A 74 -0.78 5.82 -2.47
C TYR A 74 0.04 6.91 -3.16
N LYS A 75 -0.63 7.69 -4.00
CA LYS A 75 -0.09 8.92 -4.58
C LYS A 75 -0.88 10.12 -4.08
N GLU A 76 -0.19 11.20 -3.80
CA GLU A 76 -0.83 12.44 -3.37
C GLU A 76 -1.59 13.09 -4.54
N SER A 77 -2.85 13.43 -4.30
CA SER A 77 -3.72 14.16 -5.23
C SER A 77 -4.68 15.03 -4.43
N ASN A 78 -4.70 16.34 -4.70
CA ASN A 78 -5.57 17.31 -4.02
C ASN A 78 -5.48 17.24 -2.48
N ASN A 79 -4.26 17.12 -1.92
CA ASN A 79 -3.98 16.96 -0.48
C ASN A 79 -4.55 15.67 0.15
N GLU A 80 -4.88 14.67 -0.66
CA GLU A 80 -5.27 13.34 -0.20
C GLU A 80 -4.37 12.27 -0.81
N TRP A 81 -4.05 11.24 -0.03
CA TRP A 81 -3.32 10.07 -0.51
C TRP A 81 -4.31 9.06 -1.06
N LEU A 82 -4.36 8.92 -2.39
CA LEU A 82 -5.28 8.03 -3.10
C LEU A 82 -4.55 6.76 -3.56
N PRO A 83 -5.19 5.58 -3.49
CA PRO A 83 -4.54 4.31 -3.79
C PRO A 83 -4.26 4.22 -5.29
N VAL A 84 -3.07 3.76 -5.64
CA VAL A 84 -2.65 3.52 -7.03
C VAL A 84 -2.41 2.04 -7.31
N HIS A 85 -1.97 1.28 -6.31
CA HIS A 85 -1.76 -0.16 -6.41
C HIS A 85 -1.95 -0.85 -5.07
N THR A 86 -2.21 -2.16 -5.10
CA THR A 86 -2.37 -3.00 -3.90
C THR A 86 -1.77 -4.37 -4.13
N MET A 87 -1.12 -4.93 -3.11
CA MET A 87 -0.58 -6.28 -3.14
C MET A 87 -0.92 -7.03 -1.85
N GLU A 88 -1.42 -8.26 -2.00
CA GLU A 88 -1.58 -9.20 -0.89
C GLU A 88 -0.40 -10.16 -0.87
N TRP A 89 0.08 -10.48 0.33
CA TRP A 89 1.19 -11.41 0.51
C TRP A 89 1.03 -12.21 1.80
N GLU A 90 1.51 -13.46 1.79
CA GLU A 90 1.43 -14.36 2.95
C GLU A 90 2.47 -13.99 4.01
N LYS A 91 2.07 -14.00 5.28
CA LYS A 91 2.97 -13.73 6.40
C LYS A 91 3.99 -14.84 6.54
N GLY A 92 5.22 -14.46 6.89
CA GLY A 92 6.31 -15.41 7.08
C GLY A 92 7.00 -15.85 5.80
N LEU A 93 6.54 -15.36 4.63
CA LEU A 93 7.40 -15.30 3.46
C LEU A 93 8.37 -14.14 3.65
N GLU A 94 9.67 -14.44 3.56
CA GLU A 94 10.72 -13.42 3.44
C GLU A 94 10.78 -12.98 1.98
N PHE A 95 10.95 -11.68 1.77
CA PHE A 95 11.22 -11.04 0.48
C PHE A 95 12.37 -10.05 0.62
#